data_AF-A0A831M154-F1
#
_entry.id   AF-A0A831M154-F1
#
_cell.length_a   1.000
_cell.length_b   1.000
_cell.length_c   1.000
_cell.angle_alpha   90.00
_cell.angle_beta   90.00
_cell.angle_gamma   90.00
#
_symmetry.space_group_name_H-M   'P 1'
#
loop_
_entity.id
_entity.type
_entity.pdbx_description
1 polymer ?
#
loop_
_entity_poly.entity_id
_entity_poly.type
_entity_poly.pdbx_seq_one_letter_code
_entity_poly.pdbx_strand_id
1 'polypeptide(L)'
;MQRTVNEEPAKPSINQWVERISREEMPIFGRTVQQVVTVSENDEAPSSELAQVVLQDASMTARTLKLANTPFYNPRERAISTVSRAVVVLGFDTVRNMCLSMALVDAFVHGAARERLHRELARSIHAAVQARALAEKMGDPSPEEVFIATLLFRLGDLAFWCFGGETGDRLDQLQQQP
;
A
#
# COMPACT_ATOMS: atom_id res chain seq x y z
N MET A 1 -10.14 21.40 47.16
CA MET A 1 -9.41 21.98 46.02
C MET A 1 -8.50 20.89 45.45
N GLN A 2 -9.07 19.95 44.70
CA GLN A 2 -8.35 18.83 44.10
C GLN A 2 -7.92 19.24 42.69
N ARG A 3 -6.59 19.29 42.46
CA ARG A 3 -5.99 19.41 41.13
C ARG A 3 -6.29 18.10 40.41
N THR A 4 -7.15 18.13 39.39
CA THR A 4 -7.25 17.04 38.43
C THR A 4 -5.89 16.96 37.71
N VAL A 5 -5.10 15.95 38.07
CA VAL A 5 -3.95 15.54 37.27
C VAL A 5 -4.54 15.14 35.93
N ASN A 6 -4.32 15.97 34.89
CA ASN A 6 -4.54 15.57 33.51
C ASN A 6 -3.57 14.42 33.24
N GLU A 7 -4.03 13.19 33.44
CA GLU A 7 -3.35 12.01 32.94
C GLU A 7 -3.35 12.11 31.41
N GLU A 8 -2.17 12.33 30.81
CA GLU A 8 -2.06 12.16 29.35
C GLU A 8 -2.57 10.75 29.01
N PRO A 9 -3.45 10.60 28.00
CA PRO A 9 -3.97 9.29 27.63
C PRO A 9 -2.80 8.35 27.35
N ALA A 10 -2.87 7.14 27.92
CA ALA A 10 -1.80 6.15 27.78
C ALA A 10 -1.46 5.93 26.30
N LYS A 11 -0.17 6.06 25.95
CA LYS A 11 0.30 5.89 24.58
C LYS A 11 -0.06 4.46 24.11
N PRO A 12 -0.66 4.30 22.91
CA PRO A 12 -1.01 2.97 22.42
C PRO A 12 0.25 2.11 22.25
N SER A 13 0.17 0.86 22.69
CA SER A 13 1.20 -0.15 22.47
C SER A 13 1.33 -0.53 20.99
N ILE A 14 2.46 -1.13 20.60
CA ILE A 14 2.68 -1.61 19.23
C ILE A 14 1.56 -2.57 18.79
N ASN A 15 1.12 -3.47 19.66
CA ASN A 15 0.05 -4.43 19.34
C ASN A 15 -1.29 -3.73 19.06
N GLN A 16 -1.60 -2.65 19.78
CA GLN A 16 -2.82 -1.87 19.55
C GLN A 16 -2.77 -1.13 18.20
N TRP A 17 -1.59 -0.63 17.82
CA TRP A 17 -1.38 -0.05 16.49
C TRP A 17 -1.54 -1.08 15.39
N VAL A 18 -0.93 -2.26 15.55
CA VAL A 18 -1.07 -3.37 14.61
C VAL A 18 -2.53 -3.78 14.46
N GLU A 19 -3.26 -3.92 15.57
CA GLU A 19 -4.68 -4.25 15.54
C GLU A 19 -5.51 -3.18 14.81
N ARG A 20 -5.30 -1.90 15.11
CA ARG A 20 -6.00 -0.79 14.45
C ARG A 20 -5.74 -0.77 12.94
N ILE A 21 -4.46 -0.82 12.55
CA ILE A 21 -4.02 -0.83 11.15
C ILE A 21 -4.56 -2.08 10.41
N SER A 22 -4.64 -3.23 11.08
CA SER A 22 -5.09 -4.47 10.45
C SER A 22 -6.59 -4.52 10.16
N ARG A 23 -7.39 -3.74 10.90
CA ARG A 23 -8.85 -3.67 10.74
C ARG A 23 -9.27 -2.66 9.68
N GLU A 24 -8.42 -1.68 9.42
CA GLU A 24 -8.73 -0.61 8.49
C GLU A 24 -8.05 -0.81 7.13
N GLU A 25 -8.77 -0.39 6.10
CA GLU A 25 -8.39 -0.59 4.72
C GLU A 25 -7.59 0.61 4.22
N MET A 26 -6.31 0.40 3.91
CA MET A 26 -5.48 1.51 3.40
C MET A 26 -6.07 2.04 2.09
N PRO A 27 -6.08 3.38 1.90
CA PRO A 27 -6.50 4.00 0.66
C PRO A 27 -5.57 3.57 -0.48
N ILE A 28 -6.06 3.71 -1.70
CA ILE A 28 -5.22 3.69 -2.90
C ILE A 28 -5.16 5.07 -3.50
N PHE A 29 -4.04 5.42 -4.09
CA PHE A 29 -3.89 6.79 -4.58
C PHE A 29 -4.75 7.01 -5.84
N GLY A 30 -5.44 8.14 -5.90
CA GLY A 30 -6.32 8.48 -7.03
C GLY A 30 -5.67 8.43 -8.41
N ARG A 31 -4.35 8.61 -8.52
CA ARG A 31 -3.61 8.40 -9.78
C ARG A 31 -3.65 6.94 -10.23
N THR A 32 -3.41 6.01 -9.30
CA THR A 32 -3.49 4.57 -9.53
C THR A 32 -4.90 4.19 -9.97
N VAL A 33 -5.92 4.73 -9.31
CA VAL A 33 -7.33 4.55 -9.69
C VAL A 33 -7.57 4.93 -11.15
N GLN A 34 -7.16 6.15 -11.53
CA GLN A 34 -7.34 6.65 -12.89
C GLN A 34 -6.64 5.75 -13.90
N GLN A 35 -5.41 5.34 -13.63
CA GLN A 35 -4.66 4.43 -14.51
C GLN A 35 -5.33 3.06 -14.63
N VAL A 36 -5.87 2.50 -13.55
CA VAL A 36 -6.62 1.24 -13.63
C VAL A 36 -7.87 1.41 -14.47
N VAL A 37 -8.64 2.50 -14.27
CA VAL A 37 -9.83 2.78 -15.09
C VAL A 37 -9.46 2.86 -16.56
N THR A 38 -8.41 3.62 -16.91
CA THR A 38 -7.93 3.74 -18.30
C THR A 38 -7.51 2.40 -18.89
N VAL A 39 -6.73 1.59 -18.16
CA VAL A 39 -6.33 0.25 -18.62
C VAL A 39 -7.54 -0.67 -18.75
N SER A 40 -8.57 -0.47 -17.93
CA SER A 40 -9.79 -1.27 -17.92
C SER A 40 -10.83 -0.88 -18.97
N GLU A 41 -10.68 0.27 -19.62
CA GLU A 41 -11.50 0.69 -20.77
C GLU A 41 -10.98 0.06 -22.08
N ASN A 42 -9.82 -0.58 -22.03
CA ASN A 42 -9.23 -1.31 -23.14
C ASN A 42 -9.35 -2.83 -22.92
N ASP A 43 -10.35 -3.45 -23.54
CA ASP A 43 -10.59 -4.91 -23.45
C ASP A 43 -9.44 -5.77 -24.05
N GLU A 44 -8.50 -5.16 -24.77
CA GLU A 44 -7.32 -5.83 -25.32
C GLU A 44 -6.05 -5.57 -24.48
N ALA A 45 -6.16 -4.87 -23.34
CA ALA A 45 -4.99 -4.55 -22.52
C ALA A 45 -4.34 -5.82 -21.96
N PRO A 46 -3.02 -6.01 -22.14
CA PRO A 46 -2.34 -7.18 -21.61
C PRO A 46 -2.29 -7.13 -20.09
N SER A 47 -2.40 -8.30 -19.44
CA SER A 47 -2.31 -8.44 -17.97
C SER A 47 -1.04 -7.82 -17.35
N SER A 48 0.04 -7.71 -18.12
CA SER A 48 1.27 -7.02 -17.74
C SER A 48 1.09 -5.51 -17.53
N GLU A 49 0.18 -4.88 -18.26
CA GLU A 49 -0.12 -3.46 -18.10
C GLU A 49 -0.85 -3.20 -16.77
N LEU A 50 -1.83 -4.06 -16.44
CA LEU A 50 -2.49 -4.00 -15.14
C LEU A 50 -1.51 -4.27 -13.99
N ALA A 51 -0.61 -5.24 -14.15
CA ALA A 51 0.44 -5.51 -13.16
C ALA A 51 1.34 -4.28 -12.91
N GLN A 52 1.71 -3.54 -13.96
CA GLN A 52 2.48 -2.30 -13.84
C GLN A 52 1.72 -1.22 -13.05
N VAL A 53 0.42 -1.07 -13.28
CA VAL A 53 -0.39 -0.11 -12.53
C VAL A 53 -0.49 -0.52 -11.05
N VAL A 54 -0.71 -1.79 -10.76
CA VAL A 54 -0.75 -2.31 -9.38
C VAL A 54 0.57 -2.05 -8.64
N LEU A 55 1.71 -2.23 -9.32
CA LEU A 55 3.06 -2.00 -8.76
C LEU A 55 3.35 -0.53 -8.45
N GLN A 56 2.55 0.42 -8.95
CA GLN A 56 2.68 1.85 -8.62
C GLN A 56 2.07 2.21 -7.27
N ASP A 57 1.44 1.26 -6.57
CA ASP A 57 0.74 1.50 -5.32
C ASP A 57 0.98 0.36 -4.32
N ALA A 58 1.49 0.71 -3.15
CA ALA A 58 1.83 -0.26 -2.11
C ALA A 58 0.59 -0.96 -1.52
N SER A 59 -0.54 -0.25 -1.40
CA SER A 59 -1.81 -0.80 -0.91
C SER A 59 -2.38 -1.81 -1.91
N MET A 60 -2.39 -1.44 -3.20
CA MET A 60 -2.79 -2.35 -4.27
C MET A 60 -1.92 -3.59 -4.33
N THR A 61 -0.59 -3.41 -4.30
CA THR A 61 0.38 -4.51 -4.35
C THR A 61 0.16 -5.50 -3.20
N ALA A 62 0.08 -4.99 -1.97
CA ALA A 62 -0.11 -5.82 -0.78
C ALA A 62 -1.43 -6.61 -0.85
N ARG A 63 -2.53 -5.97 -1.27
CA ARG A 63 -3.84 -6.62 -1.35
C ARG A 63 -3.95 -7.63 -2.48
N THR A 64 -3.35 -7.33 -3.63
CA THR A 64 -3.29 -8.25 -4.77
C THR A 64 -2.56 -9.53 -4.37
N LEU A 65 -1.41 -9.40 -3.72
CA LEU A 65 -0.65 -10.54 -3.19
C LEU A 65 -1.44 -11.27 -2.10
N LYS A 66 -2.07 -10.56 -1.16
CA LYS A 66 -2.89 -11.17 -0.10
C LYS A 66 -4.03 -11.99 -0.67
N LEU A 67 -4.78 -11.46 -1.64
CA LEU A 67 -5.91 -12.16 -2.26
C LEU A 67 -5.44 -13.38 -3.05
N ALA A 68 -4.38 -13.22 -3.85
CA ALA A 68 -3.83 -14.31 -4.65
C ALA A 68 -3.35 -15.49 -3.79
N ASN A 69 -2.91 -15.23 -2.55
CA ASN A 69 -2.48 -16.26 -1.62
C ASN A 69 -3.61 -16.86 -0.76
N THR A 70 -4.87 -16.44 -0.91
CA THR A 70 -5.99 -17.06 -0.18
C THR A 70 -6.24 -18.50 -0.63
N PRO A 71 -6.79 -19.38 0.22
CA PRO A 71 -7.06 -20.79 -0.15
C PRO A 71 -7.95 -20.95 -1.38
N PHE A 72 -8.82 -19.98 -1.66
CA PHE A 72 -9.69 -19.99 -2.85
C PHE A 72 -8.90 -19.86 -4.15
N TYR A 73 -7.93 -18.93 -4.20
CA TYR A 73 -7.11 -18.68 -5.39
C TYR A 73 -5.80 -19.50 -5.43
N ASN A 74 -5.32 -19.95 -4.27
CA ASN A 74 -4.10 -20.75 -4.14
C ASN A 74 -4.33 -22.02 -3.29
N PRO A 75 -5.13 -22.98 -3.78
CA PRO A 75 -5.46 -24.20 -3.04
C PRO A 75 -4.26 -25.14 -2.85
N ARG A 76 -3.15 -24.88 -3.57
CA ARG A 76 -1.90 -25.65 -3.47
C ARG A 76 -0.88 -25.01 -2.53
N GLU A 77 -1.24 -23.89 -1.89
CA GLU A 77 -0.42 -23.17 -0.90
C GLU A 77 1.00 -22.83 -1.39
N ARG A 78 1.19 -22.65 -2.70
CA ARG A 78 2.47 -22.22 -3.25
C ARG A 78 2.58 -20.71 -3.13
N ALA A 79 3.55 -20.20 -2.38
CA ALA A 79 3.72 -18.77 -2.18
C ALA A 79 3.74 -18.00 -3.52
N ILE A 80 2.88 -16.98 -3.62
CA ILE A 80 2.85 -16.01 -4.71
C ILE A 80 3.41 -14.70 -4.18
N SER A 81 4.59 -14.35 -4.65
CA SER A 81 5.40 -13.20 -4.22
C SER A 81 5.45 -12.07 -5.26
N THR A 82 4.96 -12.30 -6.48
CA THR A 82 4.99 -11.34 -7.58
C THR A 82 3.58 -10.92 -8.01
N VAL A 83 3.42 -9.65 -8.40
CA VAL A 83 2.15 -9.10 -8.89
C VAL A 83 1.83 -9.69 -10.25
N SER A 84 2.83 -9.85 -11.13
CA SER A 84 2.65 -10.47 -12.44
C SER A 84 1.99 -11.86 -12.32
N ARG A 85 2.46 -12.68 -11.37
CA ARG A 85 1.87 -14.01 -11.13
C ARG A 85 0.52 -13.91 -10.43
N ALA A 86 0.35 -12.98 -9.51
CA ALA A 86 -0.92 -12.76 -8.83
C ALA A 86 -2.03 -12.38 -9.83
N VAL A 87 -1.76 -11.48 -10.78
CA VAL A 87 -2.72 -11.09 -11.83
C VAL A 87 -3.09 -12.29 -12.72
N VAL A 88 -2.14 -13.17 -13.05
CA VAL A 88 -2.44 -14.40 -13.81
C VAL A 88 -3.37 -15.35 -13.05
N VAL A 89 -3.18 -15.49 -11.73
CA VAL A 89 -4.00 -16.38 -10.89
C VAL A 89 -5.39 -15.79 -10.62
N LEU A 90 -5.47 -14.48 -10.37
CA LEU A 90 -6.71 -13.79 -10.04
C LEU A 90 -7.58 -13.49 -11.27
N GLY A 91 -6.94 -13.28 -12.43
CA GLY A 91 -7.57 -12.74 -13.62
C GLY A 91 -7.72 -11.22 -13.59
N PHE A 92 -7.82 -10.62 -14.78
CA PHE A 92 -7.90 -9.18 -14.96
C PHE A 92 -9.11 -8.56 -14.23
N ASP A 93 -10.30 -9.12 -14.42
CA ASP A 93 -11.55 -8.58 -13.85
C ASP A 93 -11.55 -8.55 -12.31
N THR A 94 -10.99 -9.56 -11.67
CA THR A 94 -10.87 -9.61 -10.21
C THR A 94 -10.00 -8.46 -9.71
N VAL A 95 -8.85 -8.23 -10.35
CA VAL A 95 -7.92 -7.18 -9.97
C VAL A 95 -8.51 -5.80 -10.28
N ARG A 96 -9.16 -5.62 -11.42
CA ARG A 96 -9.93 -4.42 -11.77
C ARG A 96 -10.99 -4.08 -10.72
N ASN A 97 -11.84 -5.05 -10.39
CA ASN A 97 -12.94 -4.84 -9.43
C ASN A 97 -12.42 -4.50 -8.03
N MET A 98 -11.28 -5.09 -7.63
CA MET A 98 -10.58 -4.72 -6.40
C MET A 98 -10.14 -3.25 -6.42
N CYS A 99 -9.51 -2.81 -7.52
CA CYS A 99 -9.09 -1.41 -7.66
C CYS A 99 -10.27 -0.45 -7.58
N LEU A 100 -11.36 -0.72 -8.30
CA LEU A 100 -12.55 0.13 -8.31
C LEU A 100 -13.21 0.21 -6.92
N SER A 101 -13.26 -0.91 -6.20
CA SER A 101 -13.81 -0.96 -4.84
C SER A 101 -12.99 -0.11 -3.87
N MET A 102 -11.67 -0.11 -4.03
CA MET A 102 -10.76 0.64 -3.16
C MET A 102 -10.62 2.11 -3.54
N ALA A 103 -10.87 2.47 -4.80
CA ALA A 103 -10.90 3.86 -5.26
C ALA A 103 -11.93 4.71 -4.51
N LEU A 104 -13.06 4.09 -4.18
CA LEU A 104 -14.11 4.69 -3.37
C LEU A 104 -13.62 5.03 -1.95
N VAL A 105 -12.60 4.34 -1.45
CA VAL A 105 -12.01 4.56 -0.12
C VAL A 105 -11.03 5.75 -0.11
N ASP A 106 -10.33 6.02 -1.22
CA ASP A 106 -9.42 7.19 -1.35
C ASP A 106 -10.16 8.53 -1.19
N ALA A 107 -11.42 8.57 -1.62
CA ALA A 107 -12.28 9.76 -1.51
C ALA A 107 -12.54 10.19 -0.06
N PHE A 108 -12.15 9.40 0.95
CA PHE A 108 -12.33 9.72 2.36
C PHE A 108 -11.06 10.25 3.05
N VAL A 109 -9.89 10.20 2.41
CA VAL A 109 -8.62 10.66 3.02
C VAL A 109 -8.40 12.16 2.75
N HIS A 110 -8.51 12.96 3.81
CA HIS A 110 -8.40 14.43 3.76
C HIS A 110 -7.36 14.96 4.75
N GLY A 111 -6.81 16.16 4.49
CA GLY A 111 -5.97 16.91 5.44
C GLY A 111 -4.45 16.73 5.28
N ALA A 112 -3.71 17.22 6.28
CA ALA A 112 -2.23 17.28 6.31
C ALA A 112 -1.56 15.91 6.16
N ALA A 113 -2.21 14.84 6.62
CA ALA A 113 -1.77 13.46 6.45
C ALA A 113 -1.56 13.08 4.98
N ARG A 114 -2.30 13.68 4.03
CA ARG A 114 -2.21 13.37 2.60
C ARG A 114 -0.87 13.74 1.97
N GLU A 115 -0.32 14.90 2.31
CA GLU A 115 0.96 15.35 1.73
C GLU A 115 2.12 14.49 2.24
N ARG A 116 2.08 14.13 3.52
CA ARG A 116 3.04 13.21 4.13
C ARG A 116 2.97 11.83 3.49
N LEU A 117 1.75 11.32 3.31
CA LEU A 117 1.49 10.04 2.67
C LEU A 117 2.03 10.00 1.23
N HIS A 118 1.79 11.06 0.43
CA HIS A 118 2.34 11.17 -0.92
C HIS A 118 3.87 11.17 -0.93
N ARG A 119 4.52 11.90 -0.01
CA ARG A 119 6.00 11.91 0.10
C ARG A 119 6.54 10.53 0.44
N GLU A 120 5.93 9.84 1.39
CA GLU A 120 6.37 8.51 1.81
C GLU A 120 6.15 7.46 0.71
N LEU A 121 5.05 7.54 -0.03
CA LEU A 121 4.83 6.69 -1.18
C LEU A 121 5.88 6.94 -2.27
N ALA A 122 6.11 8.21 -2.62
CA ALA A 122 7.11 8.58 -3.63
C ALA A 122 8.50 8.05 -3.28
N ARG A 123 8.91 8.14 -2.01
CA ARG A 123 10.16 7.55 -1.51
C ARG A 123 10.20 6.03 -1.68
N SER A 124 9.11 5.35 -1.34
CA SER A 124 9.00 3.89 -1.44
C SER A 124 9.09 3.40 -2.89
N ILE A 125 8.36 4.05 -3.80
CA ILE A 125 8.41 3.75 -5.24
C ILE A 125 9.81 4.05 -5.79
N HIS A 126 10.38 5.20 -5.46
CA HIS A 126 11.71 5.56 -5.94
C HIS A 126 12.77 4.53 -5.50
N ALA A 127 12.76 4.14 -4.23
CA ALA A 127 13.65 3.10 -3.72
C ALA A 127 13.44 1.76 -4.45
N ALA A 128 12.19 1.35 -4.66
CA ALA A 128 11.84 0.10 -5.34
C ALA A 128 12.32 0.06 -6.79
N VAL A 129 12.14 1.15 -7.55
CA VAL A 129 12.66 1.28 -8.92
C VAL A 129 14.17 1.13 -8.96
N GLN A 130 14.88 1.81 -8.05
CA GLN A 130 16.35 1.74 -8.00
C GLN A 130 16.84 0.35 -7.58
N ALA A 131 16.20 -0.26 -6.58
CA ALA A 131 16.53 -1.61 -6.12
C ALA A 131 16.33 -2.64 -7.24
N ARG A 132 15.24 -2.53 -8.00
CA ARG A 132 14.98 -3.37 -9.17
C ARG A 132 16.04 -3.20 -10.25
N ALA A 133 16.36 -1.96 -10.62
CA ALA A 133 17.38 -1.69 -11.64
C ALA A 133 18.75 -2.27 -11.24
N LEU A 134 19.10 -2.20 -9.95
CA LEU A 134 20.30 -2.83 -9.41
C LEU A 134 20.21 -4.37 -9.47
N ALA A 135 19.09 -4.96 -9.06
CA ALA A 135 18.87 -6.40 -9.11
C ALA A 135 18.99 -6.96 -10.54
N GLU A 136 18.37 -6.28 -11.53
CA GLU A 136 18.50 -6.61 -12.94
C GLU A 136 19.96 -6.56 -13.42
N LYS A 137 20.70 -5.49 -13.04
CA LYS A 137 22.12 -5.34 -13.40
C LYS A 137 23.02 -6.40 -12.76
N MET A 138 22.66 -6.88 -11.58
CA MET A 138 23.41 -7.91 -10.84
C MET A 138 23.04 -9.34 -11.29
N GLY A 139 22.08 -9.50 -12.19
CA GLY A 139 21.61 -10.81 -12.65
C GLY A 139 20.78 -11.56 -11.61
N ASP A 140 20.07 -10.83 -10.74
CA ASP A 140 19.16 -11.43 -9.77
C ASP A 140 18.05 -12.22 -10.48
N PRO A 141 17.70 -13.44 -10.01
CA PRO A 141 16.69 -14.28 -10.64
C PRO A 141 15.26 -13.77 -10.47
N SER A 142 15.00 -12.83 -9.55
CA SER A 142 13.66 -12.30 -9.26
C SER A 142 13.67 -10.80 -8.92
N PRO A 143 13.96 -9.90 -9.89
CA PRO A 143 13.99 -8.46 -9.65
C PRO A 143 12.63 -7.86 -9.23
N GLU A 144 11.51 -8.49 -9.62
CA GLU A 144 10.17 -8.08 -9.19
C GLU A 144 9.96 -8.31 -7.69
N GLU A 145 10.49 -9.39 -7.11
CA GLU A 145 10.44 -9.61 -5.66
C GLU A 145 11.27 -8.57 -4.92
N VAL A 146 12.43 -8.20 -5.45
CA VAL A 146 13.26 -7.11 -4.89
C VAL A 146 12.50 -5.78 -4.92
N PHE A 147 11.82 -5.48 -6.04
CA PHE A 147 10.96 -4.31 -6.16
C PHE A 147 9.87 -4.33 -5.08
N ILE A 148 9.11 -5.41 -4.97
CA ILE A 148 7.98 -5.55 -4.05
C ILE A 148 8.46 -5.46 -2.60
N ALA A 149 9.53 -6.17 -2.24
CA ALA A 149 10.10 -6.12 -0.90
C ALA A 149 10.51 -4.68 -0.52
N THR A 150 11.10 -3.95 -1.47
CA THR A 150 11.51 -2.56 -1.25
C THR A 150 10.31 -1.60 -1.19
N LEU A 151 9.30 -1.80 -2.03
CA LEU A 151 8.07 -1.01 -2.03
C LEU A 151 7.31 -1.17 -0.70
N LEU A 152 7.22 -2.41 -0.21
CA LEU A 152 6.49 -2.74 1.01
C LEU A 152 7.32 -2.49 2.28
N PHE A 153 8.61 -2.20 2.18
CA PHE A 153 9.48 -1.94 3.33
C PHE A 153 8.96 -0.79 4.21
N ARG A 154 8.34 0.24 3.62
CA ARG A 154 7.77 1.40 4.33
C ARG A 154 6.25 1.31 4.55
N LEU A 155 5.65 0.13 4.35
CA LEU A 155 4.20 -0.06 4.47
C LEU A 155 3.66 0.33 5.86
N GLY A 156 4.43 0.05 6.92
CA GLY A 156 4.06 0.43 8.29
C GLY A 156 4.00 1.95 8.49
N ASP A 157 4.93 2.70 7.89
CA ASP A 157 4.92 4.17 7.93
C ASP A 157 3.71 4.73 7.18
N LEU A 158 3.42 4.20 5.98
CA LEU A 158 2.23 4.58 5.21
C LEU A 158 0.94 4.35 6.00
N ALA A 159 0.80 3.16 6.58
CA ALA A 159 -0.36 2.81 7.40
C ALA A 159 -0.49 3.70 8.65
N PHE A 160 0.61 4.02 9.31
CA PHE A 160 0.60 4.94 10.44
C PHE A 160 0.09 6.33 10.04
N TRP A 161 0.52 6.87 8.90
CA TRP A 161 0.02 8.17 8.43
C TRP A 161 -1.44 8.13 7.97
N CYS A 162 -1.91 7.01 7.41
CA CYS A 162 -3.32 6.83 7.07
C CYS A 162 -4.22 6.79 8.31
N PHE A 163 -3.80 6.05 9.33
CA PHE A 163 -4.66 5.73 10.47
C PHE A 163 -4.27 6.44 11.75
N GLY A 164 -3.28 7.33 11.73
CA GLY A 164 -2.67 7.96 12.92
C GLY A 164 -3.59 8.88 13.71
N GLY A 165 -4.58 9.48 13.05
CA GLY A 165 -5.49 10.46 13.65
C GLY A 165 -4.77 11.60 14.35
N GLU A 166 -5.30 12.06 15.49
CA GLU A 166 -4.71 13.16 16.29
C GLU A 166 -3.25 12.90 16.71
N THR A 167 -2.86 11.63 16.89
CA THR A 167 -1.47 11.28 17.24
C THR A 167 -0.52 11.52 16.06
N GLY A 168 -0.96 11.23 14.84
CA GLY A 168 -0.22 11.54 13.62
C GLY A 168 -0.08 13.05 13.42
N ASP A 169 -1.19 13.79 13.60
CA ASP A 169 -1.20 15.24 13.46
C ASP A 169 -0.27 15.94 14.47
N ARG A 170 -0.30 15.50 15.74
CA ARG A 170 0.60 16.02 16.79
C ARG A 170 2.07 15.72 16.45
N LEU A 171 2.37 14.53 15.92
CA LEU A 171 3.74 14.18 15.53
C LEU A 171 4.24 15.05 14.37
N ASP A 172 3.41 15.31 13.36
CA ASP A 172 3.79 16.16 12.23
C ASP A 172 4.04 17.61 12.68
N GLN A 173 3.21 18.14 13.58
CA GLN A 173 3.42 19.47 14.18
C GLN A 173 4.74 19.56 14.95
N LEU A 174 5.09 18.53 15.75
CA LEU A 174 6.35 18.50 16.49
C LEU A 174 7.57 18.40 15.57
N GLN A 175 7.46 17.69 14.44
CA GLN A 175 8.54 17.58 13.46
C GLN A 175 8.76 18.86 12.63
N GLN A 176 7.77 19.76 12.60
CA GLN A 176 7.86 21.05 11.91
C GLN A 176 8.40 22.18 12.81
N GLN A 177 8.58 21.95 14.11
CA GLN A 177 9.20 22.90 15.02
C GLN A 177 10.73 22.80 14.94
N PRO A 178 11.45 23.93 14.73
CA PRO A 178 12.91 23.95 14.57
C PRO A 178 13.68 23.62 15.85
#